data_AF-A0A9X2XNY0-F1
#
_entry.id   AF-A0A9X2XNY0-F1
#
_cell.length_a   1.000
_cell.length_b   1.000
_cell.length_c   1.000
_cell.angle_alpha   90.00
_cell.angle_beta   90.00
_cell.angle_gamma   90.00
#
_symmetry.space_group_name_H-M   'P 1'
#
loop_
_entity.id
_entity.type
_entity.pdbx_description
1 polymer ?
#
loop_
_entity_poly.entity_id
_entity_poly.type
_entity_poly.pdbx_seq_one_letter_code
_entity_poly.pdbx_strand_id
1 'polypeptide(L)'
;MHHIKLYHTIRYHTILCLCILIGTAAYTQIKIDRQYFIQLLNQGKYNEAFSKAMEIRKMPYGKNAVIDYFIAKSLCMKGLRDQSVEWLDYIDQHYPLQKQQRDFIQSEKQVCGQPARPATQPGPATMSSIIYINYAPLPEAGVMGKGGFTMECHYKEPSSNSSTKTLEELESRLFKLDRKKEALTKIKSIVGNDYDVDTSGRFIVVSLKSNAYTKNDVQQVSKRLENAYQYFLSFYQLKPSDKLFTVYLVPGKRELQKAAILVHDVVLAQNIIGYSTLGDLSLLGIADPNGLGTLYHELFHLTIRTEVGDVPPWLDEGIASMYAVYKLDGNNILGAKNTWRVNHFKLLTQLAKGEITVPTLEQLINMRWNEFEGGEKKNICVASIHYALSNMFLLYLQDKDIVDDIVDAYKNRLKTRKDSLEVGISNTELVEKVTSKSMAELSTEFYTWLDKTYNINYENILKAYPYTTPDQQPAYLFYHEPRPPVHIEQAFARIDSMIYKLKKDSLIATNEINTFEEHNRTLEYNYRNIYEELVYLNREELRAASSTGGKETVKPTEIKTKEEQLAAIETKIQTLERDLSTKLKQNTNN
;
A
#
# COMPACT_ATOMS: atom_id res chain seq x y z
N MET A 1 -62.67 14.45 -44.88
CA MET A 1 -63.08 14.17 -43.49
C MET A 1 -62.02 14.75 -42.56
N HIS A 2 -62.35 15.88 -41.95
CA HIS A 2 -61.57 16.69 -41.00
C HIS A 2 -62.33 16.67 -39.67
N HIS A 3 -61.62 16.70 -38.53
CA HIS A 3 -62.01 17.27 -37.21
C HIS A 3 -60.77 17.10 -36.31
N ILE A 4 -60.04 18.09 -35.79
CA ILE A 4 -60.29 19.32 -35.00
C ILE A 4 -61.02 19.08 -33.67
N LYS A 5 -60.31 19.39 -32.57
CA LYS A 5 -60.67 20.07 -31.28
C LYS A 5 -60.01 19.37 -30.08
N LEU A 6 -59.60 20.00 -28.98
CA LEU A 6 -59.25 21.39 -28.62
C LEU A 6 -58.62 21.32 -27.20
N TYR A 7 -57.78 22.30 -26.89
CA TYR A 7 -57.17 22.69 -25.62
C TYR A 7 -57.88 22.36 -24.29
N HIS A 8 -57.08 22.08 -23.25
CA HIS A 8 -57.26 22.71 -21.94
C HIS A 8 -55.93 23.06 -21.26
N THR A 9 -55.78 24.36 -21.04
CA THR A 9 -54.74 25.08 -20.30
C THR A 9 -55.02 25.00 -18.81
N ILE A 10 -54.04 24.62 -17.98
CA ILE A 10 -54.03 24.95 -16.54
C ILE A 10 -52.70 25.64 -16.21
N ARG A 11 -52.83 26.89 -15.77
CA ARG A 11 -51.79 27.74 -15.17
C ARG A 11 -51.70 27.46 -13.67
N TYR A 12 -50.48 27.26 -13.16
CA TYR A 12 -50.04 27.59 -11.79
C TYR A 12 -48.58 28.07 -11.93
N HIS A 13 -48.29 29.38 -11.95
CA HIS A 13 -47.94 30.24 -10.80
C HIS A 13 -46.76 29.73 -9.95
N THR A 14 -45.58 30.28 -10.27
CA THR A 14 -44.65 31.04 -9.39
C THR A 14 -44.21 30.46 -8.04
N ILE A 15 -42.88 30.55 -7.82
CA ILE A 15 -42.13 30.48 -6.53
C ILE A 15 -41.91 29.04 -6.04
N LEU A 16 -40.71 28.46 -6.06
CA LEU A 16 -39.60 28.79 -5.16
C LEU A 16 -38.29 28.17 -5.72
N CYS A 17 -37.40 28.99 -6.28
CA CYS A 17 -35.99 28.62 -6.39
C CYS A 17 -35.40 28.63 -4.97
N LEU A 18 -35.62 27.56 -4.24
CA LEU A 18 -34.86 27.28 -3.03
C LEU A 18 -33.46 26.85 -3.52
N CYS A 19 -32.58 27.83 -3.72
CA CYS A 19 -31.16 27.60 -3.67
C CYS A 19 -30.86 27.11 -2.24
N ILE A 20 -31.04 25.81 -2.00
CA ILE A 20 -30.40 25.15 -0.89
C ILE A 20 -28.92 25.21 -1.25
N LEU A 21 -28.27 26.29 -0.85
CA LEU A 21 -26.86 26.27 -0.50
C LEU A 21 -26.77 25.27 0.65
N ILE A 22 -26.79 23.98 0.32
CA ILE A 22 -26.19 22.96 1.17
C ILE A 22 -24.73 23.41 1.18
N GLY A 23 -24.36 24.18 2.20
CA GLY A 23 -22.98 24.44 2.50
C GLY A 23 -22.36 23.05 2.57
N THR A 24 -21.62 22.68 1.54
CA THR A 24 -20.78 21.50 1.55
C THR A 24 -19.81 21.78 2.67
N ALA A 25 -20.12 21.29 3.86
CA ALA A 25 -19.23 21.35 4.99
C ALA A 25 -17.93 20.73 4.48
N ALA A 26 -16.91 21.56 4.30
CA ALA A 26 -15.60 21.12 3.84
C ALA A 26 -15.06 20.19 4.93
N TYR A 27 -15.19 18.89 4.71
CA TYR A 27 -14.74 17.87 5.66
C TYR A 27 -13.22 17.85 5.63
N THR A 28 -12.62 18.61 6.54
CA THR A 28 -11.20 18.50 6.82
C THR A 28 -10.88 17.10 7.33
N GLN A 29 -9.74 16.52 6.93
CA GLN A 29 -9.16 15.35 7.60
C GLN A 29 -9.29 15.53 9.11
N ILE A 30 -9.94 14.56 9.75
CA ILE A 30 -10.35 14.71 11.15
C ILE A 30 -9.09 14.69 12.00
N LYS A 31 -8.72 15.86 12.52
CA LYS A 31 -7.72 15.92 13.59
C LYS A 31 -8.32 15.26 14.81
N ILE A 32 -7.85 14.06 15.12
CA ILE A 32 -8.31 13.32 16.29
C ILE A 32 -7.65 13.94 17.52
N ASP A 33 -8.44 14.61 18.36
CA ASP A 33 -7.98 15.11 19.66
C ASP A 33 -7.84 13.94 20.63
N ARG A 34 -6.69 13.25 20.57
CA ARG A 34 -6.40 12.10 21.43
C ARG A 34 -6.41 12.48 22.90
N GLN A 35 -5.91 13.68 23.26
CA GLN A 35 -5.86 14.14 24.65
C GLN A 35 -7.25 14.31 25.23
N TYR A 36 -8.19 14.81 24.45
CA TYR A 36 -9.60 14.87 24.84
C TYR A 36 -10.17 13.50 25.21
N PHE A 37 -9.98 12.48 24.36
CA PHE A 37 -10.45 11.11 24.67
C PHE A 37 -9.79 10.53 25.92
N ILE A 38 -8.47 10.74 26.09
CA ILE A 38 -7.73 10.30 27.27
C ILE A 38 -8.29 10.95 28.54
N GLN A 39 -8.57 12.25 28.50
CA GLN A 39 -9.17 12.97 29.63
C GLN A 39 -10.55 12.42 29.98
N LEU A 40 -11.40 12.14 28.99
CA LEU A 40 -12.70 11.52 29.23
C LEU A 40 -12.57 10.15 29.92
N LEU A 41 -11.67 9.30 29.45
CA LEU A 41 -11.42 8.00 30.07
C LEU A 41 -10.90 8.13 31.51
N ASN A 42 -9.93 9.03 31.76
CA ASN A 42 -9.38 9.25 33.10
C ASN A 42 -10.41 9.83 34.08
N GLN A 43 -11.41 10.58 33.60
CA GLN A 43 -12.51 11.13 34.40
C GLN A 43 -13.66 10.15 34.62
N GLY A 44 -13.57 8.90 34.12
CA GLY A 44 -14.67 7.93 34.21
C GLY A 44 -15.83 8.19 33.24
N LYS A 45 -15.66 9.11 32.27
CA LYS A 45 -16.69 9.52 31.31
C LYS A 45 -16.72 8.60 30.08
N TYR A 46 -16.79 7.29 30.30
CA TYR A 46 -16.66 6.29 29.24
C TYR A 46 -17.79 6.34 28.20
N ASN A 47 -19.02 6.67 28.61
CA ASN A 47 -20.15 6.83 27.67
C ASN A 47 -19.91 7.99 26.70
N GLU A 48 -19.38 9.10 27.20
CA GLU A 48 -19.08 10.27 26.37
C GLU A 48 -17.94 9.97 25.39
N ALA A 49 -16.87 9.32 25.86
CA ALA A 49 -15.77 8.86 25.01
C ALA A 49 -16.27 7.92 23.90
N PHE A 50 -17.07 6.91 24.25
CA PHE A 50 -17.68 6.00 23.30
C PHE A 50 -18.54 6.73 22.26
N SER A 51 -19.50 7.55 22.72
CA SER A 51 -20.42 8.26 21.81
C SER A 51 -19.68 9.20 20.87
N LYS A 52 -18.66 9.92 21.36
CA LYS A 52 -17.83 10.81 20.53
C LYS A 52 -16.99 10.04 19.52
N ALA A 53 -16.39 8.92 19.91
CA ALA A 53 -15.62 8.09 18.98
C ALA A 53 -16.53 7.51 17.89
N MET A 54 -17.73 7.04 18.24
CA MET A 54 -18.73 6.56 17.27
C MET A 54 -19.26 7.66 16.35
N GLU A 55 -19.36 8.91 16.83
CA GLU A 55 -19.71 10.08 16.01
C GLU A 55 -18.61 10.35 14.98
N ILE A 56 -17.35 10.39 15.40
CA ILE A 56 -16.20 10.59 14.52
C ILE A 56 -16.10 9.45 13.50
N ARG A 57 -16.30 8.19 13.91
CA ARG A 57 -16.21 7.02 13.02
C ARG A 57 -17.12 7.11 11.79
N LYS A 58 -18.24 7.83 11.89
CA LYS A 58 -19.22 8.02 10.80
C LYS A 58 -18.81 9.10 9.79
N MET A 59 -17.82 9.92 10.14
CA MET A 59 -17.32 11.01 9.29
C MET A 59 -16.21 10.51 8.34
N PRO A 60 -15.91 11.23 7.24
CA PRO A 60 -14.75 10.92 6.39
C PRO A 60 -13.45 10.86 7.19
N TYR A 61 -12.59 9.88 6.92
CA TYR A 61 -11.37 9.53 7.66
C TYR A 61 -11.61 9.04 9.10
N GLY A 62 -12.86 8.95 9.55
CA GLY A 62 -13.22 8.54 10.90
C GLY A 62 -13.02 7.06 11.19
N LYS A 63 -13.10 6.20 10.17
CA LYS A 63 -12.85 4.77 10.31
C LYS A 63 -11.36 4.48 10.35
N ASN A 64 -10.77 4.46 11.53
CA ASN A 64 -9.35 4.17 11.71
C ASN A 64 -9.11 3.47 13.05
N ALA A 65 -7.96 2.80 13.15
CA ALA A 65 -7.58 2.02 14.34
C ALA A 65 -7.59 2.84 15.65
N VAL A 66 -7.28 4.14 15.60
CA VAL A 66 -7.24 4.99 16.81
C VAL A 66 -8.65 5.23 17.36
N ILE A 67 -9.61 5.55 16.48
CA ILE A 67 -11.00 5.74 16.87
C ILE A 67 -11.60 4.42 17.36
N ASP A 68 -11.35 3.32 16.64
CA ASP A 68 -11.84 2.00 17.02
C ASP A 68 -11.22 1.53 18.35
N TYR A 69 -9.97 1.91 18.64
CA TYR A 69 -9.36 1.68 19.96
C TYR A 69 -10.09 2.44 21.07
N PHE A 70 -10.42 3.73 20.88
CA PHE A 70 -11.15 4.48 21.89
C PHE A 70 -12.56 3.92 22.12
N ILE A 71 -13.20 3.37 21.09
CA ILE A 71 -14.45 2.61 21.21
C ILE A 71 -14.23 1.38 22.10
N ALA A 72 -13.27 0.53 21.75
CA ALA A 72 -12.95 -0.69 22.52
C ALA A 72 -12.62 -0.38 23.98
N LYS A 73 -11.73 0.59 24.22
CA LYS A 73 -11.28 0.97 25.57
C LYS A 73 -12.42 1.50 26.42
N SER A 74 -13.32 2.30 25.83
CA SER A 74 -14.52 2.78 26.53
C SER A 74 -15.42 1.63 26.97
N LEU A 75 -15.61 0.61 26.13
CA LEU A 75 -16.38 -0.59 26.46
C LEU A 75 -15.71 -1.40 27.58
N CYS A 76 -14.39 -1.60 27.48
CA CYS A 76 -13.58 -2.28 28.50
C CYS A 76 -13.73 -1.63 29.87
N MET A 77 -13.58 -0.30 29.95
CA MET A 77 -13.68 0.45 31.21
C MET A 77 -15.12 0.52 31.76
N LYS A 78 -16.15 0.31 30.91
CA LYS A 78 -17.54 0.11 31.33
C LYS A 78 -17.86 -1.30 31.84
N GLY A 79 -16.92 -2.24 31.73
CA GLY A 79 -17.16 -3.65 32.04
C GLY A 79 -17.85 -4.44 30.91
N LEU A 80 -18.00 -3.86 29.72
CA LEU A 80 -18.51 -4.52 28.51
C LEU A 80 -17.36 -5.21 27.77
N ARG A 81 -16.89 -6.31 28.36
CA ARG A 81 -15.60 -6.93 28.00
C ARG A 81 -15.64 -7.70 26.70
N ASP A 82 -16.70 -8.48 26.48
CA ASP A 82 -16.84 -9.27 25.26
C ASP A 82 -16.88 -8.35 24.04
N GLN A 83 -17.69 -7.28 24.11
CA GLN A 83 -17.73 -6.25 23.06
C GLN A 83 -16.39 -5.53 22.91
N SER A 84 -15.69 -5.23 24.00
CA SER A 84 -14.34 -4.66 23.89
C SER A 84 -13.37 -5.59 23.18
N VAL A 85 -13.40 -6.88 23.47
CA VAL A 85 -12.52 -7.89 22.84
C VAL A 85 -12.85 -8.01 21.36
N GLU A 86 -14.13 -8.03 21.00
CA GLU A 86 -14.59 -8.00 19.60
C GLU A 86 -14.01 -6.81 18.83
N TRP A 87 -14.06 -5.59 19.40
CA TRP A 87 -13.48 -4.41 18.76
C TRP A 87 -11.95 -4.48 18.66
N LEU A 88 -11.25 -5.05 19.64
CA LEU A 88 -9.79 -5.21 19.57
C LEU A 88 -9.40 -6.25 18.51
N ASP A 89 -10.15 -7.33 18.38
CA ASP A 89 -9.98 -8.30 17.29
C ASP A 89 -10.30 -7.68 15.93
N TYR A 90 -11.33 -6.85 15.86
CA TYR A 90 -11.65 -6.10 14.66
C TYR A 90 -10.50 -5.20 14.21
N ILE A 91 -9.87 -4.49 15.15
CA ILE A 91 -8.72 -3.62 14.87
C ILE A 91 -7.54 -4.42 14.31
N ASP A 92 -7.22 -5.55 14.95
CA ASP A 92 -6.11 -6.43 14.54
C ASP A 92 -6.36 -7.06 13.17
N GLN A 93 -7.61 -7.33 12.82
CA GLN A 93 -7.97 -7.94 11.54
C GLN A 93 -8.00 -6.94 10.37
N HIS A 94 -8.52 -5.72 10.57
CA HIS A 94 -8.89 -4.83 9.46
C HIS A 94 -7.90 -3.71 9.20
N TYR A 95 -6.97 -3.42 10.12
CA TYR A 95 -6.01 -2.35 9.94
C TYR A 95 -4.59 -2.85 9.66
N PRO A 96 -3.81 -2.13 8.83
CA PRO A 96 -2.41 -2.46 8.55
C PRO A 96 -1.50 -2.07 9.72
N LEU A 97 -1.59 -2.82 10.81
CA LEU A 97 -0.80 -2.57 12.02
C LEU A 97 0.63 -3.08 11.85
N GLN A 98 1.61 -2.32 12.33
CA GLN A 98 2.99 -2.78 12.54
C GLN A 98 3.06 -3.77 13.71
N LYS A 99 4.16 -4.53 13.81
CA LYS A 99 4.30 -5.57 14.85
C LYS A 99 4.11 -5.01 16.26
N GLN A 100 4.76 -3.90 16.61
CA GLN A 100 4.61 -3.28 17.93
C GLN A 100 3.17 -2.86 18.24
N GLN A 101 2.44 -2.39 17.22
CA GLN A 101 1.03 -2.00 17.36
C GLN A 101 0.14 -3.24 17.55
N ARG A 102 0.39 -4.33 16.81
CA ARG A 102 -0.31 -5.60 17.03
C ARG A 102 -0.04 -6.14 18.44
N ASP A 103 1.23 -6.20 18.84
CA ASP A 103 1.62 -6.63 20.20
C ASP A 103 0.90 -5.80 21.27
N PHE A 104 0.78 -4.48 21.05
CA PHE A 104 0.00 -3.58 21.93
C PHE A 104 -1.49 -3.93 21.94
N ILE A 105 -2.16 -4.06 20.79
CA ILE A 105 -3.59 -4.41 20.71
C ILE A 105 -3.86 -5.77 21.36
N GLN A 106 -2.97 -6.75 21.16
CA GLN A 106 -3.06 -8.05 21.81
C GLN A 106 -2.91 -7.95 23.34
N SER A 107 -2.02 -7.08 23.83
CA SER A 107 -1.89 -6.83 25.26
C SER A 107 -3.16 -6.19 25.86
N GLU A 108 -3.76 -5.23 25.16
CA GLU A 108 -5.03 -4.60 25.58
C GLU A 108 -6.18 -5.61 25.57
N LYS A 109 -6.21 -6.52 24.59
CA LYS A 109 -7.18 -7.62 24.54
C LYS A 109 -7.07 -8.52 25.76
N GLN A 110 -5.84 -8.87 26.17
CA GLN A 110 -5.62 -9.65 27.38
C GLN A 110 -6.10 -8.90 28.62
N VAL A 111 -5.77 -7.60 28.75
CA VAL A 111 -6.22 -6.77 29.89
C VAL A 111 -7.74 -6.70 29.98
N CYS A 112 -8.43 -6.53 28.85
CA CYS A 112 -9.89 -6.43 28.82
C CYS A 112 -10.60 -7.78 28.96
N GLY A 113 -9.94 -8.90 28.61
CA GLY A 113 -10.50 -10.25 28.71
C GLY A 113 -10.39 -10.91 30.09
N GLN A 114 -9.53 -10.45 30.99
CA GLN A 114 -9.34 -11.10 32.31
C GLN A 114 -10.48 -10.79 33.29
N PRO A 115 -11.05 -11.77 34.04
CA PRO A 115 -12.02 -11.53 35.11
C PRO A 115 -11.50 -10.48 36.11
N ALA A 116 -12.36 -9.57 36.56
CA ALA A 116 -11.94 -8.41 37.35
C ALA A 116 -11.09 -8.83 38.56
N ARG A 117 -9.92 -8.20 38.73
CA ARG A 117 -9.36 -8.07 40.08
C ARG A 117 -10.44 -7.41 40.95
N PRO A 118 -10.65 -7.86 42.20
CA PRO A 118 -11.63 -7.27 43.11
C PRO A 118 -11.56 -5.74 43.10
N ALA A 119 -12.73 -5.10 43.03
CA ALA A 119 -12.94 -3.68 42.71
C ALA A 119 -12.37 -2.66 43.73
N THR A 120 -11.48 -3.06 44.62
CA THR A 120 -11.01 -2.19 45.71
C THR A 120 -9.90 -1.23 45.32
N GLN A 121 -9.37 -1.28 44.10
CA GLN A 121 -8.54 -0.19 43.56
C GLN A 121 -8.78 0.01 42.06
N PRO A 122 -9.43 1.11 41.64
CA PRO A 122 -9.33 1.55 40.25
C PRO A 122 -7.86 1.89 39.99
N GLY A 123 -7.14 0.98 39.36
CA GLY A 123 -5.81 1.27 38.85
C GLY A 123 -5.93 2.42 37.85
N PRO A 124 -5.08 3.46 37.91
CA PRO A 124 -5.09 4.50 36.89
C PRO A 124 -4.95 3.82 35.52
N ALA A 125 -5.69 4.29 34.51
CA ALA A 125 -5.29 4.04 33.13
C ALA A 125 -3.89 4.62 33.00
N THR A 126 -2.85 3.79 33.10
CA THR A 126 -1.49 4.30 33.16
C THR A 126 -1.22 4.95 31.81
N MET A 127 -0.86 6.24 31.83
CA MET A 127 -0.43 7.03 30.66
C MET A 127 0.53 6.25 29.74
N SER A 128 1.29 5.31 30.31
CA SER A 128 2.21 4.42 29.62
C SER A 128 1.57 3.52 28.54
N SER A 129 0.28 3.15 28.66
CA SER A 129 -0.42 2.32 27.65
C SER A 129 -0.79 3.13 26.40
N ILE A 130 -1.17 4.40 26.55
CA ILE A 130 -1.63 5.24 25.44
C ILE A 130 -0.45 5.78 24.61
N ILE A 131 0.75 5.88 25.19
CA ILE A 131 1.96 6.32 24.47
C ILE A 131 2.34 5.36 23.33
N TYR A 132 1.95 4.09 23.39
CA TYR A 132 2.17 3.15 22.28
C TYR A 132 1.28 3.42 21.05
N ILE A 133 0.10 4.04 21.25
CA ILE A 133 -0.70 4.58 20.14
C ILE A 133 -0.23 6.01 19.78
N ASN A 134 0.49 6.74 20.66
CA ASN A 134 1.08 8.04 20.30
C ASN A 134 2.07 7.95 19.15
N TYR A 135 2.85 6.88 19.09
CA TYR A 135 3.73 6.59 17.96
C TYR A 135 3.07 5.77 16.87
N ALA A 136 1.79 5.41 17.02
CA ALA A 136 1.05 4.91 15.88
C ALA A 136 0.98 6.07 14.89
N PRO A 137 1.63 5.95 13.71
CA PRO A 137 1.09 6.67 12.58
C PRO A 137 -0.42 6.38 12.56
N LEU A 138 -1.20 7.23 11.91
CA LEU A 138 -2.48 6.76 11.36
C LEU A 138 -2.23 5.41 10.62
N PRO A 139 -3.21 4.74 10.02
CA PRO A 139 -2.84 3.94 8.86
C PRO A 139 -2.20 4.89 7.81
N GLU A 140 -0.96 5.39 8.02
CA GLU A 140 0.03 5.43 6.97
C GLU A 140 -0.14 4.05 6.33
N ALA A 141 -0.62 4.02 5.09
CA ALA A 141 -0.32 2.86 4.26
C ALA A 141 1.19 2.70 4.46
N GLY A 142 1.59 1.67 5.21
CA GLY A 142 2.82 1.69 5.99
C GLY A 142 3.99 1.51 5.07
N VAL A 143 4.25 2.47 4.20
CA VAL A 143 5.05 2.34 2.98
C VAL A 143 4.92 0.94 2.36
N MET A 144 3.68 0.44 2.38
CA MET A 144 3.27 -0.84 1.83
C MET A 144 2.96 -0.57 0.39
N GLY A 145 4.05 -0.33 -0.33
CA GLY A 145 3.97 0.02 -1.71
C GLY A 145 3.67 -1.19 -2.58
N LYS A 146 3.21 -0.92 -3.81
CA LYS A 146 3.08 -1.94 -4.84
C LYS A 146 4.40 -2.69 -5.02
N GLY A 147 4.41 -3.97 -4.64
CA GLY A 147 5.44 -4.91 -5.08
C GLY A 147 5.39 -5.07 -6.59
N GLY A 148 6.49 -4.79 -7.27
CA GLY A 148 6.72 -5.17 -8.65
C GLY A 148 6.89 -6.68 -8.79
N PHE A 149 6.99 -7.14 -10.04
CA PHE A 149 7.28 -8.54 -10.34
C PHE A 149 8.59 -8.96 -9.64
N THR A 150 8.49 -9.95 -8.75
CA THR A 150 9.63 -10.50 -8.00
C THR A 150 9.48 -12.00 -7.89
N MET A 151 10.56 -12.71 -8.21
CA MET A 151 10.57 -14.17 -8.25
C MET A 151 11.36 -14.76 -7.08
N GLU A 152 11.76 -13.93 -6.12
CA GLU A 152 12.56 -14.34 -4.98
C GLU A 152 11.79 -14.32 -3.67
N CYS A 153 11.60 -15.49 -3.10
CA CYS A 153 10.75 -15.66 -1.93
C CYS A 153 11.41 -15.27 -0.59
N HIS A 154 12.73 -15.14 -0.57
CA HIS A 154 13.51 -14.92 0.66
C HIS A 154 14.27 -13.60 0.70
N TYR A 155 13.78 -12.58 -0.02
CA TYR A 155 14.31 -11.25 0.22
C TYR A 155 14.00 -10.84 1.66
N LYS A 156 15.03 -10.88 2.52
CA LYS A 156 14.98 -10.17 3.79
C LYS A 156 14.99 -8.71 3.45
N GLU A 157 13.80 -8.11 3.40
CA GLU A 157 13.70 -6.65 3.37
C GLU A 157 14.58 -6.12 4.51
N PRO A 158 15.51 -5.19 4.24
CA PRO A 158 16.20 -4.53 5.32
C PRO A 158 15.12 -3.96 6.24
N SER A 159 15.08 -4.41 7.49
CA SER A 159 14.14 -3.91 8.48
C SER A 159 14.25 -2.39 8.46
N SER A 160 13.20 -1.71 8.02
CA SER A 160 13.14 -0.25 7.94
C SER A 160 13.09 0.30 9.35
N ASN A 161 14.24 0.33 10.02
CA ASN A 161 14.45 1.05 11.27
C ASN A 161 14.66 2.56 10.97
N SER A 162 13.95 3.12 9.99
CA SER A 162 14.02 4.54 9.71
C SER A 162 13.01 5.28 10.58
N SER A 163 13.44 6.38 11.17
CA SER A 163 12.55 7.31 11.86
C SER A 163 11.62 7.94 10.83
N THR A 164 10.39 7.44 10.70
CA THR A 164 9.40 8.12 9.87
C THR A 164 9.22 9.56 10.34
N LYS A 165 8.91 10.48 9.41
CA LYS A 165 8.53 11.84 9.78
C LYS A 165 7.39 11.81 10.81
N THR A 166 7.40 12.76 11.75
CA THR A 166 6.34 12.80 12.76
C THR A 166 4.99 13.03 12.09
N LEU A 167 3.93 12.50 12.71
CA LEU A 167 2.57 12.72 12.22
C LEU A 167 2.24 14.22 12.07
N GLU A 168 2.70 15.06 13.00
CA GLU A 168 2.55 16.51 12.91
C GLU A 168 3.25 17.10 11.68
N GLU A 169 4.44 16.59 11.33
CA GLU A 169 5.13 17.00 10.11
C GLU A 169 4.35 16.61 8.85
N LEU A 170 3.82 15.39 8.78
CA LEU A 170 3.00 14.92 7.65
C LEU A 170 1.70 15.73 7.55
N GLU A 171 0.96 15.89 8.66
CA GLU A 171 -0.28 16.66 8.69
C GLU A 171 -0.07 18.14 8.31
N SER A 172 1.13 18.70 8.56
CA SER A 172 1.49 20.06 8.14
C SER A 172 1.53 20.27 6.61
N ARG A 173 1.42 19.18 5.84
CA ARG A 173 1.43 19.16 4.37
C ARG A 173 0.02 19.02 3.78
N LEU A 174 -1.01 18.93 4.62
CA LEU A 174 -2.40 18.83 4.19
C LEU A 174 -2.99 20.21 3.91
N PHE A 175 -3.27 20.49 2.64
CA PHE A 175 -3.82 21.77 2.20
C PHE A 175 -5.21 21.59 1.60
N LYS A 176 -6.11 22.54 1.89
CA LYS A 176 -7.40 22.65 1.20
C LYS A 176 -7.19 23.02 -0.27
N LEU A 177 -8.19 22.70 -1.11
CA LEU A 177 -8.15 22.96 -2.56
C LEU A 177 -7.91 24.44 -2.95
N ASP A 178 -8.27 25.38 -2.09
CA ASP A 178 -8.09 26.83 -2.28
C ASP A 178 -6.72 27.34 -1.84
N ARG A 179 -5.93 26.54 -1.09
CA ARG A 179 -4.61 26.93 -0.55
C ARG A 179 -3.43 26.45 -1.40
N LYS A 180 -3.60 26.35 -2.72
CA LYS A 180 -2.58 25.83 -3.66
C LYS A 180 -1.25 26.55 -3.58
N LYS A 181 -1.24 27.88 -3.44
CA LYS A 181 0.01 28.66 -3.38
C LYS A 181 0.85 28.29 -2.15
N GLU A 182 0.20 28.14 -1.01
CA GLU A 182 0.86 27.75 0.24
C GLU A 182 1.36 26.31 0.18
N ALA A 183 0.55 25.42 -0.41
CA ALA A 183 0.94 24.05 -0.66
C ALA A 183 2.18 23.95 -1.56
N LEU A 184 2.21 24.68 -2.69
CA LEU A 184 3.37 24.75 -3.57
C LEU A 184 4.62 25.24 -2.84
N THR A 185 4.51 26.31 -2.04
CA THR A 185 5.65 26.82 -1.25
C THR A 185 6.16 25.77 -0.26
N LYS A 186 5.25 25.10 0.46
CA LYS A 186 5.61 24.04 1.42
C LYS A 186 6.29 22.88 0.71
N ILE A 187 5.70 22.33 -0.35
CA ILE A 187 6.27 21.18 -1.07
C ILE A 187 7.63 21.55 -1.70
N LYS A 188 7.78 22.74 -2.31
CA LYS A 188 9.08 23.22 -2.82
C LYS A 188 10.15 23.30 -1.74
N SER A 189 9.79 23.71 -0.53
CA SER A 189 10.75 23.76 0.60
C SER A 189 11.21 22.37 1.07
N ILE A 190 10.40 21.34 0.86
CA ILE A 190 10.73 19.94 1.22
C ILE A 190 11.66 19.34 0.17
N VAL A 191 11.31 19.48 -1.11
CA VAL A 191 12.02 18.77 -2.20
C VAL A 191 13.26 19.51 -2.70
N GLY A 192 13.34 20.82 -2.47
CA GLY A 192 14.47 21.64 -2.87
C GLY A 192 14.53 21.92 -4.37
N ASN A 193 15.70 22.37 -4.83
CA ASN A 193 15.90 22.88 -6.19
C ASN A 193 16.05 21.80 -7.27
N ASP A 194 16.20 20.53 -6.89
CA ASP A 194 16.37 19.41 -7.82
C ASP A 194 15.06 18.95 -8.45
N TYR A 195 13.92 19.45 -7.95
CA TYR A 195 12.58 19.07 -8.40
C TYR A 195 11.83 20.27 -8.96
N ASP A 196 11.00 19.99 -9.96
CA ASP A 196 9.93 20.87 -10.38
C ASP A 196 8.66 20.53 -9.60
N VAL A 197 7.96 21.58 -9.17
CA VAL A 197 6.71 21.48 -8.42
C VAL A 197 5.69 22.39 -9.06
N ASP A 198 4.66 21.79 -9.62
CA ASP A 198 3.55 22.48 -10.28
C ASP A 198 2.21 21.96 -9.74
N THR A 199 1.10 22.59 -10.11
CA THR A 199 -0.24 22.19 -9.67
C THR A 199 -1.23 22.30 -10.81
N SER A 200 -2.12 21.32 -10.89
CA SER A 200 -3.27 21.35 -11.79
C SER A 200 -4.43 20.58 -11.17
N GLY A 201 -5.63 21.16 -11.20
CA GLY A 201 -6.80 20.58 -10.52
C GLY A 201 -6.57 20.43 -9.01
N ARG A 202 -6.77 19.22 -8.46
CA ARG A 202 -6.49 18.89 -7.05
C ARG A 202 -5.09 18.34 -6.80
N PHE A 203 -4.25 18.24 -7.83
CA PHE A 203 -2.95 17.60 -7.73
C PHE A 203 -1.83 18.64 -7.68
N ILE A 204 -0.90 18.40 -6.78
CA ILE A 204 0.44 18.97 -6.80
C ILE A 204 1.33 17.91 -7.43
N VAL A 205 1.97 18.25 -8.54
CA VAL A 205 2.81 17.33 -9.30
C VAL A 205 4.26 17.71 -9.06
N VAL A 206 5.02 16.74 -8.55
CA VAL A 206 6.44 16.84 -8.26
C VAL A 206 7.21 15.90 -9.20
N SER A 207 8.20 16.41 -9.89
CA SER A 207 9.07 15.63 -10.79
C SER A 207 10.52 16.09 -10.70
N LEU A 208 11.45 15.20 -11.03
CA LEU A 208 12.87 15.57 -11.09
C LEU A 208 13.14 16.53 -12.26
N LYS A 209 13.92 17.59 -12.04
CA LYS A 209 14.34 18.51 -13.12
C LYS A 209 15.19 17.82 -14.18
N SER A 210 15.97 16.81 -13.78
CA SER A 210 16.73 15.98 -14.72
C SER A 210 15.84 15.16 -15.66
N ASN A 211 14.57 15.02 -15.33
CA ASN A 211 13.53 14.40 -16.16
C ASN A 211 12.41 15.43 -16.40
N ALA A 212 12.78 16.59 -16.95
CA ALA A 212 11.90 17.75 -17.07
C ALA A 212 10.64 17.42 -17.88
N TYR A 213 9.51 17.34 -17.20
CA TYR A 213 8.20 17.28 -17.84
C TYR A 213 7.77 18.68 -18.28
N THR A 214 7.18 18.77 -19.47
CA THR A 214 6.61 20.02 -19.93
C THR A 214 5.37 20.38 -19.10
N LYS A 215 4.97 21.65 -19.13
CA LYS A 215 3.73 22.10 -18.50
C LYS A 215 2.50 21.34 -19.04
N ASN A 216 2.55 20.93 -20.31
CA ASN A 216 1.52 20.11 -20.94
C ASN A 216 1.50 18.68 -20.37
N ASP A 217 2.67 18.09 -20.11
CA ASP A 217 2.76 16.76 -19.48
C ASP A 217 2.17 16.78 -18.07
N VAL A 218 2.51 17.78 -17.27
CA VAL A 218 1.92 18.00 -15.93
C VAL A 218 0.39 18.11 -15.99
N GLN A 219 -0.12 18.88 -16.96
CA GLN A 219 -1.57 19.02 -17.17
C GLN A 219 -2.22 17.70 -17.58
N GLN A 220 -1.59 16.92 -18.46
CA GLN A 220 -2.07 15.61 -18.88
C GLN A 220 -2.10 14.60 -17.73
N VAL A 221 -1.01 14.50 -16.95
CA VAL A 221 -0.94 13.66 -15.75
C VAL A 221 -2.06 14.03 -14.79
N SER A 222 -2.18 15.31 -14.45
CA SER A 222 -3.19 15.78 -13.49
C SER A 222 -4.62 15.54 -13.99
N LYS A 223 -4.89 15.74 -15.28
CA LYS A 223 -6.20 15.47 -15.89
C LYS A 223 -6.55 13.99 -15.82
N ARG A 224 -5.59 13.11 -16.12
CA ARG A 224 -5.79 11.65 -16.06
C ARG A 224 -6.03 11.16 -14.64
N LEU A 225 -5.27 11.66 -13.67
CA LEU A 225 -5.48 11.37 -12.24
C LEU A 225 -6.82 11.92 -11.74
N GLU A 226 -7.24 13.11 -12.18
CA GLU A 226 -8.56 13.65 -11.85
C GLU A 226 -9.67 12.77 -12.42
N ASN A 227 -9.56 12.33 -13.67
CA ASN A 227 -10.54 11.43 -14.27
C ASN A 227 -10.66 10.12 -13.50
N ALA A 228 -9.52 9.52 -13.12
CA ALA A 228 -9.51 8.30 -12.31
C ALA A 228 -10.14 8.52 -10.93
N TYR A 229 -9.77 9.63 -10.27
CA TYR A 229 -10.35 10.03 -8.99
C TYR A 229 -11.87 10.20 -9.07
N GLN A 230 -12.38 10.95 -10.05
CA GLN A 230 -13.81 11.15 -10.26
C GLN A 230 -14.53 9.83 -10.56
N TYR A 231 -13.92 8.97 -11.38
CA TYR A 231 -14.44 7.64 -11.63
C TYR A 231 -14.57 6.85 -10.32
N PHE A 232 -13.53 6.78 -9.49
CA PHE A 232 -13.59 6.09 -8.18
C PHE A 232 -14.70 6.65 -7.29
N LEU A 233 -14.84 7.97 -7.20
CA LEU A 233 -15.90 8.59 -6.41
C LEU A 233 -17.29 8.20 -6.91
N SER A 234 -17.51 8.26 -8.23
CA SER A 234 -18.82 7.96 -8.83
C SER A 234 -19.16 6.48 -8.75
N PHE A 235 -18.23 5.60 -9.11
CA PHE A 235 -18.44 4.16 -9.23
C PHE A 235 -18.64 3.52 -7.86
N TYR A 236 -17.84 3.92 -6.86
CA TYR A 236 -17.93 3.39 -5.50
C TYR A 236 -18.80 4.24 -4.55
N GLN A 237 -19.38 5.32 -5.07
CA GLN A 237 -20.19 6.27 -4.31
C GLN A 237 -19.45 6.75 -3.05
N LEU A 238 -18.21 7.17 -3.23
CA LEU A 238 -17.32 7.66 -2.17
C LEU A 238 -17.42 9.18 -2.05
N LYS A 239 -17.19 9.69 -0.85
CA LYS A 239 -17.10 11.14 -0.64
C LYS A 239 -15.77 11.72 -1.14
N PRO A 240 -15.80 12.89 -1.80
CA PRO A 240 -14.59 13.58 -2.22
C PRO A 240 -13.81 14.11 -1.01
N SER A 241 -12.48 14.12 -1.15
CA SER A 241 -11.57 14.83 -0.26
C SER A 241 -11.60 16.32 -0.57
N ASP A 242 -11.56 17.14 0.49
CA ASP A 242 -11.41 18.60 0.40
C ASP A 242 -9.94 19.05 0.32
N LYS A 243 -9.01 18.10 0.21
CA LYS A 243 -7.57 18.32 0.20
C LYS A 243 -6.93 18.16 -1.17
N LEU A 244 -5.77 18.78 -1.31
CA LEU A 244 -4.85 18.53 -2.41
C LEU A 244 -4.11 17.20 -2.19
N PHE A 245 -3.85 16.49 -3.28
CA PHE A 245 -2.97 15.32 -3.30
C PHE A 245 -1.59 15.72 -3.82
N THR A 246 -0.53 15.20 -3.21
CA THR A 246 0.84 15.41 -3.70
C THR A 246 1.34 14.17 -4.43
N VAL A 247 1.68 14.32 -5.72
CA VAL A 247 2.07 13.22 -6.60
C VAL A 247 3.53 13.39 -6.98
N TYR A 248 4.35 12.41 -6.59
CA TYR A 248 5.75 12.36 -6.98
C TYR A 248 5.93 11.38 -8.14
N LEU A 249 6.19 11.93 -9.32
CA LEU A 249 6.51 11.14 -10.51
C LEU A 249 8.03 10.97 -10.60
N VAL A 250 8.46 9.72 -10.49
CA VAL A 250 9.88 9.35 -10.54
C VAL A 250 10.13 8.39 -11.69
N PRO A 251 11.27 8.48 -12.39
CA PRO A 251 11.53 7.68 -13.59
C PRO A 251 11.94 6.23 -13.30
N GLY A 252 12.33 5.91 -12.06
CA GLY A 252 12.90 4.61 -11.74
C GLY A 252 12.98 4.33 -10.25
N LYS A 253 13.40 3.10 -9.91
CA LYS A 253 13.46 2.60 -8.53
C LYS A 253 14.41 3.40 -7.65
N ARG A 254 15.58 3.78 -8.19
CA ARG A 254 16.58 4.56 -7.45
C ARG A 254 16.03 5.93 -7.09
N GLU A 255 15.38 6.58 -8.03
CA GLU A 255 14.75 7.89 -7.82
C GLU A 255 13.56 7.80 -6.87
N LEU A 256 12.79 6.70 -6.93
CA LEU A 256 11.76 6.40 -5.94
C LEU A 256 12.34 6.28 -4.53
N GLN A 257 13.43 5.54 -4.35
CA GLN A 257 14.12 5.41 -3.07
C GLN A 257 14.60 6.76 -2.53
N LYS A 258 15.24 7.56 -3.40
CA LYS A 258 15.73 8.90 -3.03
C LYS A 258 14.57 9.82 -2.64
N ALA A 259 13.46 9.78 -3.37
CA ALA A 259 12.26 10.56 -3.04
C ALA A 259 11.62 10.08 -1.74
N ALA A 260 11.54 8.77 -1.48
CA ALA A 260 10.98 8.22 -0.26
C ALA A 260 11.76 8.64 0.99
N ILE A 261 13.10 8.59 0.94
CA ILE A 261 13.97 9.07 2.02
C ILE A 261 13.80 10.58 2.19
N LEU A 262 13.81 11.35 1.10
CA LEU A 262 13.69 12.80 1.15
C LEU A 262 12.36 13.26 1.77
N VAL A 263 11.26 12.66 1.34
CA VAL A 263 9.90 13.13 1.65
C VAL A 263 9.40 12.53 2.95
N HIS A 264 9.69 11.25 3.22
CA HIS A 264 9.11 10.50 4.33
C HIS A 264 10.15 9.93 5.32
N ASP A 265 11.44 10.06 5.02
CA ASP A 265 12.52 9.38 5.75
C ASP A 265 12.30 7.86 5.81
N VAL A 266 11.88 7.29 4.66
CA VAL A 266 11.63 5.84 4.52
C VAL A 266 12.57 5.20 3.51
N VAL A 267 13.16 4.08 3.94
CA VAL A 267 13.90 3.16 3.10
C VAL A 267 12.92 2.12 2.55
N LEU A 268 12.66 2.14 1.24
CA LEU A 268 11.81 1.13 0.59
C LEU A 268 12.59 -0.15 0.35
N ALA A 269 11.85 -1.25 0.29
CA ALA A 269 12.33 -2.48 -0.31
C ALA A 269 12.42 -2.36 -1.84
N GLN A 270 13.36 -3.06 -2.46
CA GLN A 270 13.69 -2.91 -3.89
C GLN A 270 12.57 -3.35 -4.87
N ASN A 271 11.67 -4.19 -4.39
CA ASN A 271 10.48 -4.62 -5.13
C ASN A 271 9.42 -3.53 -5.17
N ILE A 272 9.45 -2.53 -4.28
CA ILE A 272 8.44 -1.48 -4.25
C ILE A 272 8.60 -0.55 -5.46
N ILE A 273 7.53 -0.35 -6.21
CA ILE A 273 7.51 0.53 -7.39
C ILE A 273 6.60 1.76 -7.24
N GLY A 274 5.88 1.86 -6.13
CA GLY A 274 5.11 3.03 -5.71
C GLY A 274 4.52 2.79 -4.33
N TYR A 275 4.13 3.85 -3.63
CA TYR A 275 3.41 3.78 -2.35
C TYR A 275 2.66 5.09 -2.10
N SER A 276 1.72 5.08 -1.16
CA SER A 276 0.94 6.24 -0.74
C SER A 276 0.99 6.45 0.77
N THR A 277 0.61 7.63 1.25
CA THR A 277 0.57 7.95 2.68
C THR A 277 -0.65 8.80 3.02
N LEU A 278 -1.51 8.29 3.91
CA LEU A 278 -2.71 9.02 4.37
C LEU A 278 -2.36 10.24 5.26
N GLY A 279 -1.17 10.24 5.88
CA GLY A 279 -0.73 11.33 6.77
C GLY A 279 -0.60 12.67 6.06
N ASP A 280 -0.19 12.69 4.79
CA ASP A 280 -0.05 13.90 3.98
C ASP A 280 -0.73 13.84 2.60
N LEU A 281 -1.52 12.79 2.35
CA LEU A 281 -2.19 12.52 1.08
C LEU A 281 -1.23 12.56 -0.12
N SER A 282 -0.03 12.04 0.09
CA SER A 282 0.97 11.89 -0.95
C SER A 282 0.93 10.49 -1.58
N LEU A 283 1.32 10.44 -2.84
CA LEU A 283 1.65 9.20 -3.52
C LEU A 283 2.92 9.35 -4.36
N LEU A 284 3.78 8.34 -4.29
CA LEU A 284 5.03 8.26 -5.03
C LEU A 284 4.95 7.04 -5.93
N GLY A 285 5.39 7.16 -7.18
CA GLY A 285 5.38 6.01 -8.07
C GLY A 285 6.29 6.16 -9.28
N ILE A 286 6.85 5.03 -9.69
CA ILE A 286 7.52 4.91 -10.99
C ILE A 286 6.45 5.04 -12.06
N ALA A 287 6.46 6.19 -12.74
CA ALA A 287 5.44 6.57 -13.70
C ALA A 287 5.97 7.64 -14.66
N ASP A 288 5.34 7.72 -15.81
CA ASP A 288 5.52 8.79 -16.80
C ASP A 288 4.14 9.25 -17.31
N PRO A 289 4.07 10.35 -18.09
CA PRO A 289 2.80 10.88 -18.60
C PRO A 289 1.96 9.89 -19.41
N ASN A 290 2.54 8.80 -19.92
CA ASN A 290 1.87 7.74 -20.67
C ASN A 290 1.47 6.56 -19.78
N GLY A 291 2.31 6.18 -18.81
CA GLY A 291 2.12 5.06 -17.89
C GLY A 291 1.81 5.47 -16.44
N LEU A 292 0.53 5.68 -16.12
CA LEU A 292 0.08 6.09 -14.78
C LEU A 292 -0.47 4.96 -13.90
N GLY A 293 -0.39 3.69 -14.34
CA GLY A 293 -1.02 2.57 -13.63
C GLY A 293 -0.58 2.45 -12.17
N THR A 294 0.70 2.64 -11.87
CA THR A 294 1.19 2.68 -10.47
C THR A 294 0.56 3.83 -9.69
N LEU A 295 0.40 5.01 -10.27
CA LEU A 295 -0.24 6.14 -9.57
C LEU A 295 -1.75 5.93 -9.39
N TYR A 296 -2.43 5.24 -10.31
CA TYR A 296 -3.85 4.89 -10.15
C TYR A 296 -4.07 3.91 -8.99
N HIS A 297 -3.17 2.94 -8.84
CA HIS A 297 -3.13 2.02 -7.71
C HIS A 297 -3.03 2.79 -6.38
N GLU A 298 -2.02 3.65 -6.26
CA GLU A 298 -1.80 4.42 -5.03
C GLU A 298 -2.91 5.46 -4.75
N LEU A 299 -3.44 6.09 -5.80
CA LEU A 299 -4.57 7.01 -5.68
C LEU A 299 -5.84 6.30 -5.20
N PHE A 300 -6.05 5.03 -5.59
CA PHE A 300 -7.19 4.26 -5.09
C PHE A 300 -7.11 4.06 -3.58
N HIS A 301 -5.95 3.67 -3.03
CA HIS A 301 -5.76 3.51 -1.58
C HIS A 301 -6.12 4.79 -0.81
N LEU A 302 -5.63 5.95 -1.27
CA LEU A 302 -5.96 7.24 -0.66
C LEU A 302 -7.45 7.57 -0.73
N THR A 303 -8.10 7.17 -1.84
CA THR A 303 -9.52 7.46 -2.08
C THR A 303 -10.42 6.55 -1.24
N ILE A 304 -10.22 5.24 -1.28
CA ILE A 304 -11.08 4.26 -0.61
C ILE A 304 -11.01 4.39 0.92
N ARG A 305 -9.81 4.59 1.48
CA ARG A 305 -9.58 4.70 2.92
C ARG A 305 -10.13 6.00 3.53
N THR A 306 -10.58 6.94 2.69
CA THR A 306 -11.34 8.12 3.15
C THR A 306 -12.68 7.72 3.77
N GLU A 307 -13.33 6.65 3.33
CA GLU A 307 -14.65 6.23 3.87
C GLU A 307 -14.72 4.77 4.31
N VAL A 308 -13.80 3.94 3.82
CA VAL A 308 -13.71 2.52 4.11
C VAL A 308 -12.32 2.24 4.67
N GLY A 309 -11.92 2.95 5.74
CA GLY A 309 -10.60 2.77 6.33
C GLY A 309 -10.38 1.39 6.97
N ASP A 310 -11.45 0.63 7.20
CA ASP A 310 -11.51 -0.77 7.62
C ASP A 310 -11.65 -1.76 6.45
N VAL A 311 -11.27 -1.34 5.23
CA VAL A 311 -11.25 -2.21 4.04
C VAL A 311 -10.28 -3.38 4.24
N PRO A 312 -10.69 -4.64 3.97
CA PRO A 312 -9.80 -5.78 4.13
C PRO A 312 -8.74 -5.80 3.02
N PRO A 313 -7.58 -6.43 3.28
CA PRO A 313 -6.43 -6.37 2.36
C PRO A 313 -6.75 -6.90 0.96
N TRP A 314 -7.50 -8.00 0.84
CA TRP A 314 -7.86 -8.57 -0.46
C TRP A 314 -8.66 -7.60 -1.35
N LEU A 315 -9.53 -6.79 -0.74
CA LEU A 315 -10.39 -5.86 -1.47
C LEU A 315 -9.62 -4.59 -1.83
N ASP A 316 -8.88 -4.04 -0.88
CA ASP A 316 -8.06 -2.83 -1.07
C ASP A 316 -7.01 -3.07 -2.17
N GLU A 317 -6.18 -4.09 -1.98
CA GLU A 317 -5.08 -4.41 -2.88
C GLU A 317 -5.56 -5.03 -4.19
N GLY A 318 -6.65 -5.79 -4.16
CA GLY A 318 -7.26 -6.40 -5.33
C GLY A 318 -7.78 -5.35 -6.31
N ILE A 319 -8.53 -4.35 -5.82
CA ILE A 319 -9.06 -3.25 -6.64
C ILE A 319 -7.93 -2.32 -7.08
N ALA A 320 -7.04 -1.93 -6.17
CA ALA A 320 -5.88 -1.11 -6.55
C ALA A 320 -5.07 -1.79 -7.66
N SER A 321 -4.87 -3.11 -7.56
CA SER A 321 -4.18 -3.91 -8.59
C SER A 321 -4.92 -3.96 -9.92
N MET A 322 -6.26 -3.94 -9.89
CA MET A 322 -7.11 -3.89 -11.08
C MET A 322 -6.89 -2.60 -11.86
N TYR A 323 -6.80 -1.46 -11.16
CA TYR A 323 -6.53 -0.17 -11.79
C TYR A 323 -5.06 0.06 -12.15
N ALA A 324 -4.15 -0.77 -11.63
CA ALA A 324 -2.75 -0.74 -12.02
C ALA A 324 -2.51 -1.25 -13.45
N VAL A 325 -3.36 -2.17 -13.93
CA VAL A 325 -3.35 -2.68 -15.31
C VAL A 325 -4.78 -2.58 -15.84
N TYR A 326 -5.08 -1.45 -16.47
CA TYR A 326 -6.44 -1.08 -16.81
C TYR A 326 -6.65 -0.97 -18.32
N LYS A 327 -7.92 -0.99 -18.74
CA LYS A 327 -8.41 -0.56 -20.04
C LYS A 327 -9.39 0.58 -19.84
N LEU A 328 -9.44 1.51 -20.81
CA LEU A 328 -10.48 2.54 -20.85
C LEU A 328 -11.66 2.02 -21.67
N ASP A 329 -12.86 2.22 -21.15
CA ASP A 329 -14.11 1.96 -21.84
C ASP A 329 -14.99 3.22 -21.73
N GLY A 330 -14.84 4.12 -22.70
CA GLY A 330 -15.35 5.48 -22.59
C GLY A 330 -14.75 6.21 -21.39
N ASN A 331 -15.60 6.61 -20.43
CA ASN A 331 -15.19 7.25 -19.18
C ASN A 331 -14.94 6.24 -18.04
N ASN A 332 -15.19 4.95 -18.27
CA ASN A 332 -14.97 3.92 -17.27
C ASN A 332 -13.53 3.43 -17.30
N ILE A 333 -13.00 3.13 -16.12
CA ILE A 333 -11.71 2.46 -15.95
C ILE A 333 -12.02 1.03 -15.55
N LEU A 334 -11.68 0.07 -16.41
CA LEU A 334 -11.90 -1.35 -16.13
C LEU A 334 -10.57 -2.06 -15.96
N GLY A 335 -10.53 -3.06 -15.08
CA GLY A 335 -9.42 -3.99 -14.99
C GLY A 335 -9.18 -4.71 -16.29
N ALA A 336 -7.92 -4.78 -16.72
CA ALA A 336 -7.52 -5.52 -17.89
C ALA A 336 -7.24 -6.99 -17.52
N LYS A 337 -7.84 -7.92 -18.25
CA LYS A 337 -7.66 -9.37 -18.01
C LYS A 337 -6.25 -9.86 -18.32
N ASN A 338 -5.53 -9.17 -19.21
CA ASN A 338 -4.13 -9.44 -19.58
C ASN A 338 -3.14 -8.76 -18.61
N THR A 339 -3.34 -9.00 -17.31
CA THR A 339 -2.47 -8.50 -16.25
C THR A 339 -1.22 -9.38 -16.08
N TRP A 340 -0.06 -8.76 -15.87
CA TRP A 340 1.19 -9.48 -15.60
C TRP A 340 1.11 -10.34 -14.32
N ARG A 341 0.19 -10.02 -13.40
CA ARG A 341 -0.03 -10.78 -12.16
C ARG A 341 -0.52 -12.21 -12.40
N VAL A 342 -1.27 -12.45 -13.48
CA VAL A 342 -1.69 -13.82 -13.86
C VAL A 342 -0.47 -14.66 -14.23
N ASN A 343 0.45 -14.09 -15.02
CA ASN A 343 1.68 -14.79 -15.40
C ASN A 343 2.59 -15.00 -14.20
N HIS A 344 2.67 -14.00 -13.31
CA HIS A 344 3.43 -14.10 -12.06
C HIS A 344 2.90 -15.21 -11.15
N PHE A 345 1.58 -15.29 -10.96
CA PHE A 345 0.93 -16.37 -10.19
C PHE A 345 1.25 -17.76 -10.77
N LYS A 346 1.11 -17.94 -12.09
CA LYS A 346 1.46 -19.21 -12.76
C LYS A 346 2.92 -19.57 -12.55
N LEU A 347 3.81 -18.60 -12.70
CA LEU A 347 5.23 -18.82 -12.57
C LEU A 347 5.61 -19.20 -11.13
N LEU A 348 5.09 -18.49 -10.13
CA LEU A 348 5.31 -18.82 -8.72
C LEU A 348 4.78 -20.22 -8.38
N THR A 349 3.57 -20.56 -8.79
CA THR A 349 2.99 -21.90 -8.53
C THR A 349 3.72 -23.05 -9.24
N GLN A 350 4.41 -22.77 -10.35
CA GLN A 350 5.24 -23.74 -11.05
C GLN A 350 6.65 -23.86 -10.44
N LEU A 351 7.27 -22.75 -10.05
CA LEU A 351 8.67 -22.72 -9.65
C LEU A 351 8.88 -22.94 -8.15
N ALA A 352 7.88 -22.62 -7.33
CA ALA A 352 8.06 -22.59 -5.89
C ALA A 352 8.18 -23.96 -5.23
N LYS A 353 8.04 -25.12 -5.90
CA LYS A 353 8.40 -26.48 -5.38
C LYS A 353 8.06 -26.79 -3.89
N GLY A 354 6.99 -26.23 -3.32
CA GLY A 354 6.57 -26.43 -1.92
C GLY A 354 6.94 -25.29 -0.96
N GLU A 355 7.55 -24.22 -1.46
CA GLU A 355 8.03 -23.03 -0.74
C GLU A 355 6.95 -21.93 -0.60
N ILE A 356 5.80 -22.10 -1.25
CA ILE A 356 4.64 -21.21 -1.14
C ILE A 356 3.43 -21.97 -0.63
N THR A 357 2.52 -21.24 -0.02
CA THR A 357 1.15 -21.68 0.25
C THR A 357 0.18 -20.88 -0.59
N VAL A 358 -0.94 -21.52 -0.94
CA VAL A 358 -2.00 -20.91 -1.72
C VAL A 358 -3.30 -21.01 -0.91
N PRO A 359 -3.94 -19.88 -0.54
CA PRO A 359 -5.14 -19.91 0.29
C PRO A 359 -6.37 -20.36 -0.50
N THR A 360 -7.36 -20.93 0.19
CA THR A 360 -8.72 -20.98 -0.35
C THR A 360 -9.28 -19.56 -0.48
N LEU A 361 -10.34 -19.38 -1.28
CA LEU A 361 -11.01 -18.08 -1.38
C LEU A 361 -11.50 -17.58 -0.01
N GLU A 362 -12.09 -18.45 0.80
CA GLU A 362 -12.54 -18.11 2.15
C GLU A 362 -11.37 -17.67 3.06
N GLN A 363 -10.22 -18.34 2.98
CA GLN A 363 -9.03 -17.92 3.71
C GLN A 363 -8.58 -16.53 3.25
N LEU A 364 -8.45 -16.31 1.94
CA LEU A 364 -8.02 -15.03 1.36
C LEU A 364 -8.90 -13.86 1.84
N ILE A 365 -10.22 -14.01 1.82
CA ILE A 365 -11.12 -12.91 2.19
C ILE A 365 -11.10 -12.58 3.69
N ASN A 366 -10.64 -13.50 4.52
CA ASN A 366 -10.57 -13.33 5.98
C ASN A 366 -9.16 -13.00 6.50
N MET A 367 -8.15 -12.96 5.62
CA MET A 367 -6.77 -12.62 6.01
C MET A 367 -6.67 -11.26 6.68
N ARG A 368 -5.83 -11.21 7.72
CA ARG A 368 -5.32 -9.97 8.29
C ARG A 368 -4.27 -9.36 7.37
N TRP A 369 -3.99 -8.07 7.53
CA TRP A 369 -2.94 -7.40 6.75
C TRP A 369 -1.57 -8.08 6.87
N ASN A 370 -1.17 -8.52 8.07
CA ASN A 370 0.13 -9.19 8.23
C ASN A 370 0.21 -10.52 7.49
N GLU A 371 -0.84 -11.35 7.54
CA GLU A 371 -0.94 -12.63 6.85
C GLU A 371 -0.95 -12.42 5.33
N PHE A 372 -1.74 -11.44 4.87
CA PHE A 372 -1.84 -11.07 3.46
C PHE A 372 -0.47 -10.66 2.90
N GLU A 373 0.34 -9.97 3.70
CA GLU A 373 1.69 -9.53 3.33
C GLU A 373 2.79 -10.57 3.56
N GLY A 374 2.42 -11.85 3.72
CA GLY A 374 3.38 -12.94 3.87
C GLY A 374 3.87 -13.18 5.31
N GLY A 375 3.09 -12.74 6.30
CA GLY A 375 3.30 -12.98 7.73
C GLY A 375 4.40 -12.12 8.37
N GLU A 376 4.82 -12.48 9.59
CA GLU A 376 5.88 -11.78 10.32
C GLU A 376 7.22 -11.78 9.58
N LYS A 377 7.46 -12.82 8.77
CA LYS A 377 8.67 -12.94 7.92
C LYS A 377 8.59 -12.13 6.64
N LYS A 378 7.44 -11.51 6.32
CA LYS A 378 7.18 -10.78 5.07
C LYS A 378 7.58 -11.60 3.84
N ASN A 379 7.12 -12.85 3.76
CA ASN A 379 7.40 -13.71 2.62
C ASN A 379 6.74 -13.12 1.36
N ILE A 380 7.56 -12.49 0.53
CA ILE A 380 7.11 -11.73 -0.63
C ILE A 380 6.48 -12.60 -1.72
N CYS A 381 6.84 -13.88 -1.83
CA CYS A 381 6.18 -14.79 -2.77
C CYS A 381 4.77 -15.13 -2.32
N VAL A 382 4.61 -15.44 -1.02
CA VAL A 382 3.29 -15.67 -0.42
C VAL A 382 2.43 -14.42 -0.57
N ALA A 383 2.98 -13.25 -0.25
CA ALA A 383 2.29 -11.98 -0.48
C ALA A 383 1.90 -11.82 -1.96
N SER A 384 2.84 -12.03 -2.89
CA SER A 384 2.60 -11.93 -4.35
C SER A 384 1.47 -12.84 -4.83
N ILE A 385 1.38 -14.06 -4.28
CA ILE A 385 0.25 -14.97 -4.52
C ILE A 385 -1.07 -14.35 -4.05
N HIS A 386 -1.11 -13.79 -2.84
CA HIS A 386 -2.31 -13.14 -2.31
C HIS A 386 -2.73 -11.91 -3.13
N TYR A 387 -1.79 -11.06 -3.52
CA TYR A 387 -2.03 -9.92 -4.42
C TYR A 387 -2.58 -10.37 -5.78
N ALA A 388 -1.97 -11.38 -6.39
CA ALA A 388 -2.40 -11.89 -7.70
C ALA A 388 -3.77 -12.57 -7.63
N LEU A 389 -4.02 -13.38 -6.61
CA LEU A 389 -5.29 -14.05 -6.41
C LEU A 389 -6.43 -13.05 -6.13
N SER A 390 -6.16 -12.05 -5.30
CA SER A 390 -7.11 -10.95 -5.04
C SER A 390 -7.43 -10.19 -6.32
N ASN A 391 -6.40 -9.85 -7.12
CA ASN A 391 -6.62 -9.20 -8.41
C ASN A 391 -7.48 -10.05 -9.36
N MET A 392 -7.21 -11.35 -9.47
CA MET A 392 -8.02 -12.25 -10.30
C MET A 392 -9.46 -12.40 -9.77
N PHE A 393 -9.65 -12.45 -8.45
CA PHE A 393 -10.99 -12.50 -7.86
C PHE A 393 -11.77 -11.20 -8.12
N LEU A 394 -11.12 -10.04 -8.03
CA LEU A 394 -11.76 -8.76 -8.39
C LEU A 394 -12.10 -8.67 -9.88
N LEU A 395 -11.27 -9.22 -10.77
CA LEU A 395 -11.61 -9.32 -12.20
C LEU A 395 -12.80 -10.25 -12.46
N TYR A 396 -12.93 -11.33 -11.70
CA TYR A 396 -14.13 -12.19 -11.72
C TYR A 396 -15.36 -11.41 -11.23
N LEU A 397 -15.28 -10.69 -10.11
CA LEU A 397 -16.37 -9.86 -9.61
C LEU A 397 -16.74 -8.73 -10.58
N GLN A 398 -15.76 -8.18 -11.31
CA GLN A 398 -16.00 -7.22 -12.38
C GLN A 398 -16.76 -7.83 -13.55
N ASP A 399 -16.45 -9.07 -13.95
CA ASP A 399 -17.23 -9.81 -14.97
C ASP A 399 -18.68 -10.09 -14.53
N LYS A 400 -18.93 -10.07 -13.23
CA LYS A 400 -20.26 -10.23 -12.61
C LYS A 400 -20.98 -8.91 -12.36
N ASP A 401 -20.32 -7.78 -12.56
CA ASP A 401 -20.87 -6.44 -12.33
C ASP A 401 -21.33 -6.22 -10.87
N ILE A 402 -20.52 -6.67 -9.89
CA ILE A 402 -20.84 -6.58 -8.45
C ILE A 402 -19.71 -5.98 -7.58
N VAL A 403 -18.70 -5.36 -8.20
CA VAL A 403 -17.53 -4.84 -7.46
C VAL A 403 -17.93 -3.66 -6.57
N ASP A 404 -18.78 -2.77 -7.07
CA ASP A 404 -19.31 -1.62 -6.33
C ASP A 404 -20.25 -2.05 -5.20
N ASP A 405 -21.10 -3.05 -5.43
CA ASP A 405 -21.96 -3.63 -4.39
C ASP A 405 -21.15 -4.19 -3.21
N ILE A 406 -20.03 -4.88 -3.51
CA ILE A 406 -19.11 -5.36 -2.49
C ILE A 406 -18.53 -4.17 -1.70
N VAL A 407 -18.01 -3.15 -2.39
CA VAL A 407 -17.44 -1.97 -1.71
C VAL A 407 -18.49 -1.24 -0.86
N ASP A 408 -19.72 -1.09 -1.36
CA ASP A 408 -20.81 -0.46 -0.60
C ASP A 408 -21.17 -1.27 0.66
N ALA A 409 -21.18 -2.59 0.58
CA ALA A 409 -21.40 -3.45 1.74
C ALA A 409 -20.31 -3.27 2.81
N TYR A 410 -19.03 -3.18 2.43
CA TYR A 410 -17.94 -2.86 3.36
C TYR A 410 -18.06 -1.44 3.93
N LYS A 411 -18.40 -0.46 3.09
CA LYS A 411 -18.66 0.93 3.52
C LYS A 411 -19.77 0.98 4.58
N ASN A 412 -20.81 0.17 4.44
CA ASN A 412 -21.99 0.16 5.31
C ASN A 412 -22.02 -0.96 6.36
N ARG A 413 -20.93 -1.70 6.58
CA ARG A 413 -20.88 -2.91 7.42
C ARG A 413 -21.56 -2.75 8.79
N LEU A 414 -21.27 -1.67 9.53
CA LEU A 414 -21.83 -1.47 10.88
C LEU A 414 -23.34 -1.12 10.89
N LYS A 415 -23.91 -0.63 9.79
CA LYS A 415 -25.35 -0.30 9.72
C LYS A 415 -26.24 -1.56 9.69
N THR A 416 -25.64 -2.73 9.52
CA THR A 416 -26.37 -3.99 9.37
C THR A 416 -26.91 -4.52 10.70
N ARG A 417 -26.46 -4.00 11.85
CA ARG A 417 -26.91 -4.44 13.19
C ARG A 417 -27.67 -3.33 13.93
N LYS A 418 -28.67 -3.75 14.73
CA LYS A 418 -29.55 -2.85 15.49
C LYS A 418 -28.88 -2.28 16.75
N ASP A 419 -27.84 -2.94 17.27
CA ASP A 419 -27.13 -2.49 18.46
C ASP A 419 -25.83 -1.77 18.07
N SER A 420 -25.62 -0.59 18.66
CA SER A 420 -24.47 0.28 18.42
C SER A 420 -23.16 -0.23 19.05
N LEU A 421 -23.23 -1.33 19.81
CA LEU A 421 -22.11 -1.86 20.60
C LEU A 421 -21.29 -2.95 19.88
N GLU A 422 -21.87 -3.65 18.91
CA GLU A 422 -21.25 -4.80 18.24
C GLU A 422 -20.37 -4.40 17.06
N VAL A 423 -19.32 -5.19 16.82
CA VAL A 423 -18.61 -5.17 15.53
C VAL A 423 -19.51 -5.76 14.45
N GLY A 424 -19.47 -5.22 13.22
CA GLY A 424 -20.36 -5.65 12.14
C GLY A 424 -20.16 -7.11 11.72
N ILE A 425 -20.94 -7.59 10.74
CA ILE A 425 -20.81 -8.96 10.20
C ILE A 425 -19.40 -9.24 9.66
N SER A 426 -19.02 -10.53 9.62
CA SER A 426 -17.73 -11.00 9.11
C SER A 426 -17.56 -10.75 7.62
N ASN A 427 -16.32 -10.85 7.11
CA ASN A 427 -16.03 -10.70 5.68
C ASN A 427 -16.74 -11.78 4.85
N THR A 428 -16.75 -13.03 5.33
CA THR A 428 -17.50 -14.15 4.72
C THR A 428 -18.98 -13.83 4.61
N GLU A 429 -19.66 -13.56 5.73
CA GLU A 429 -21.10 -13.28 5.74
C GLU A 429 -21.47 -12.10 4.83
N LEU A 430 -20.61 -11.09 4.78
CA LEU A 430 -20.81 -9.91 3.93
C LEU A 430 -20.73 -10.29 2.45
N VAL A 431 -19.70 -11.02 2.04
CA VAL A 431 -19.53 -11.46 0.65
C VAL A 431 -20.66 -12.42 0.24
N GLU A 432 -21.04 -13.37 1.09
CA GLU A 432 -22.16 -14.27 0.82
C GLU A 432 -23.48 -13.52 0.64
N LYS A 433 -23.72 -12.51 1.48
CA LYS A 433 -24.92 -11.66 1.39
C LYS A 433 -24.98 -10.88 0.08
N VAL A 434 -23.86 -10.28 -0.36
CA VAL A 434 -23.81 -9.51 -1.61
C VAL A 434 -23.96 -10.44 -2.82
N THR A 435 -23.26 -11.56 -2.81
CA THR A 435 -23.24 -12.50 -3.95
C THR A 435 -24.47 -13.42 -4.01
N SER A 436 -25.25 -13.50 -2.92
CA SER A 436 -26.33 -14.47 -2.73
C SER A 436 -25.87 -15.93 -2.95
N LYS A 437 -24.61 -16.22 -2.60
CA LYS A 437 -23.96 -17.52 -2.75
C LYS A 437 -23.23 -17.85 -1.46
N SER A 438 -23.22 -19.12 -1.07
CA SER A 438 -22.29 -19.58 -0.03
C SER A 438 -20.84 -19.45 -0.50
N MET A 439 -19.89 -19.37 0.43
CA MET A 439 -18.48 -19.31 0.07
C MET A 439 -18.00 -20.54 -0.71
N ALA A 440 -18.60 -21.71 -0.46
CA ALA A 440 -18.31 -22.92 -1.23
C ALA A 440 -18.73 -22.78 -2.69
N GLU A 441 -19.97 -22.35 -2.96
CA GLU A 441 -20.49 -22.13 -4.31
C GLU A 441 -19.69 -21.04 -5.05
N LEU A 442 -19.39 -19.93 -4.37
CA LEU A 442 -18.61 -18.84 -4.93
C LEU A 442 -17.19 -19.27 -5.27
N SER A 443 -16.56 -20.09 -4.41
CA SER A 443 -15.23 -20.66 -4.65
C SER A 443 -15.23 -21.54 -5.90
N THR A 444 -16.19 -22.47 -6.03
CA THR A 444 -16.31 -23.34 -7.21
C THR A 444 -16.49 -22.54 -8.49
N GLU A 445 -17.35 -21.52 -8.47
CA GLU A 445 -17.58 -20.67 -9.64
C GLU A 445 -16.33 -19.86 -10.02
N PHE A 446 -15.65 -19.28 -9.04
CA PHE A 446 -14.41 -18.54 -9.25
C PHE A 446 -13.29 -19.44 -9.81
N TYR A 447 -13.10 -20.64 -9.26
CA TYR A 447 -12.06 -21.56 -9.74
C TYR A 447 -12.36 -22.07 -11.15
N THR A 448 -13.64 -22.31 -11.47
CA THR A 448 -14.06 -22.63 -12.84
C THR A 448 -13.76 -21.47 -13.79
N TRP A 449 -13.99 -20.23 -13.35
CA TRP A 449 -13.65 -19.04 -14.13
C TRP A 449 -12.13 -18.88 -14.33
N LEU A 450 -11.30 -19.19 -13.33
CA LEU A 450 -9.84 -19.18 -13.44
C LEU A 450 -9.35 -20.19 -14.49
N ASP A 451 -9.89 -21.40 -14.48
CA ASP A 451 -9.52 -22.44 -15.44
C ASP A 451 -9.93 -22.04 -16.86
N LYS A 452 -11.17 -21.59 -17.05
CA LYS A 452 -11.67 -21.16 -18.36
C LYS A 452 -10.93 -19.93 -18.91
N THR A 453 -10.65 -18.95 -18.06
CA THR A 453 -10.11 -17.64 -18.49
C THR A 453 -8.59 -17.68 -18.64
N TYR A 454 -7.91 -18.43 -17.77
CA TYR A 454 -6.46 -18.40 -17.65
C TYR A 454 -5.80 -19.77 -17.75
N ASN A 455 -6.54 -20.88 -17.88
CA ASN A 455 -5.99 -22.24 -17.84
C ASN A 455 -5.22 -22.49 -16.52
N ILE A 456 -5.84 -22.10 -15.41
CA ILE A 456 -5.34 -22.31 -14.05
C ILE A 456 -6.28 -23.29 -13.34
N ASN A 457 -5.85 -24.55 -13.22
CA ASN A 457 -6.57 -25.54 -12.42
C ASN A 457 -6.25 -25.32 -10.93
N TYR A 458 -7.04 -24.45 -10.29
CA TYR A 458 -6.79 -24.02 -8.92
C TYR A 458 -6.96 -25.15 -7.88
N GLU A 459 -7.85 -26.10 -8.11
CA GLU A 459 -8.03 -27.24 -7.21
C GLU A 459 -6.77 -28.11 -7.14
N ASN A 460 -6.09 -28.32 -8.27
CA ASN A 460 -4.81 -29.03 -8.30
C ASN A 460 -3.72 -28.25 -7.56
N ILE A 461 -3.72 -26.92 -7.69
CA ILE A 461 -2.78 -26.04 -6.97
C ILE A 461 -3.01 -26.11 -5.46
N LEU A 462 -4.27 -26.04 -5.00
CA LEU A 462 -4.61 -26.16 -3.58
C LEU A 462 -4.17 -27.50 -2.98
N LYS A 463 -4.32 -28.60 -3.73
CA LYS A 463 -3.86 -29.93 -3.30
C LYS A 463 -2.33 -30.01 -3.22
N ALA A 464 -1.62 -29.34 -4.13
CA ALA A 464 -0.16 -29.32 -4.16
C ALA A 464 0.45 -28.40 -3.08
N TYR A 465 -0.23 -27.30 -2.75
CA TYR A 465 0.28 -26.23 -1.89
C TYR A 465 -0.76 -25.79 -0.84
N PRO A 466 -1.23 -26.71 0.03
CA PRO A 466 -2.29 -26.40 0.98
C PRO A 466 -1.83 -25.31 1.95
N TYR A 467 -2.69 -24.33 2.17
CA TYR A 467 -2.38 -23.24 3.10
C TYR A 467 -2.16 -23.75 4.52
N THR A 468 -1.01 -23.38 5.08
CA THR A 468 -0.69 -23.50 6.50
C THR A 468 -0.50 -22.10 7.06
N THR A 469 -0.89 -21.88 8.31
CA THR A 469 -0.67 -20.58 8.96
C THR A 469 0.84 -20.26 8.95
N PRO A 470 1.26 -18.99 8.76
CA PRO A 470 2.67 -18.62 8.58
C PRO A 470 3.63 -19.17 9.65
N ASP A 471 3.15 -19.37 10.87
CA ASP A 471 3.92 -19.88 12.01
C ASP A 471 4.29 -21.38 11.91
N GLN A 472 3.67 -22.11 10.97
CA GLN A 472 3.83 -23.56 10.80
C GLN A 472 4.65 -23.96 9.57
N GLN A 473 5.18 -23.00 8.80
CA GLN A 473 5.99 -23.34 7.64
C GLN A 473 7.38 -23.86 8.03
N PRO A 474 7.79 -25.07 7.60
CA PRO A 474 9.14 -25.56 7.84
C PRO A 474 10.17 -24.64 7.17
N ALA A 475 11.29 -24.41 7.84
CA ALA A 475 12.43 -23.73 7.26
C ALA A 475 13.09 -24.66 6.23
N TYR A 476 12.59 -24.70 5.01
CA TYR A 476 13.25 -25.42 3.92
C TYR A 476 14.49 -24.66 3.43
N LEU A 477 15.43 -25.37 2.84
CA LEU A 477 16.62 -24.83 2.19
C LEU A 477 16.24 -24.43 0.77
N PHE A 478 16.17 -23.12 0.51
CA PHE A 478 15.42 -22.57 -0.62
C PHE A 478 16.31 -22.14 -1.79
N TYR A 479 15.74 -22.26 -3.00
CA TYR A 479 16.42 -21.94 -4.25
C TYR A 479 16.30 -20.43 -4.54
N HIS A 480 17.34 -19.66 -4.23
CA HIS A 480 17.38 -18.23 -4.53
C HIS A 480 17.37 -17.99 -6.05
N GLU A 481 16.54 -17.06 -6.56
CA GLU A 481 17.00 -16.42 -7.80
C GLU A 481 18.31 -15.73 -7.45
N PRO A 482 19.32 -15.89 -8.30
CA PRO A 482 20.56 -15.19 -8.09
C PRO A 482 20.26 -13.67 -8.08
N ARG A 483 20.61 -13.02 -6.97
CA ARG A 483 20.81 -11.57 -6.84
C ARG A 483 22.28 -11.26 -6.72
N PRO A 484 22.70 -10.06 -7.16
CA PRO A 484 23.87 -9.44 -6.59
C PRO A 484 23.93 -9.75 -5.09
N PRO A 485 25.01 -10.36 -4.60
CA PRO A 485 25.13 -10.68 -3.19
C PRO A 485 24.72 -9.47 -2.34
N VAL A 486 23.95 -9.69 -1.27
CA VAL A 486 23.35 -8.60 -0.45
C VAL A 486 24.37 -7.52 -0.07
N HIS A 487 25.63 -7.91 0.14
CA HIS A 487 26.71 -6.98 0.47
C HIS A 487 27.03 -5.96 -0.65
N ILE A 488 26.83 -6.33 -1.93
CA ILE A 488 27.01 -5.44 -3.09
C ILE A 488 25.88 -4.43 -3.18
N GLU A 489 24.64 -4.87 -3.01
CA GLU A 489 23.49 -3.95 -2.99
C GLU A 489 23.58 -2.96 -1.83
N GLN A 490 23.99 -3.44 -0.65
CA GLN A 490 24.25 -2.58 0.49
C GLN A 490 25.41 -1.60 0.23
N ALA A 491 26.43 -1.99 -0.52
CA ALA A 491 27.52 -1.09 -0.90
C ALA A 491 27.02 0.06 -1.78
N PHE A 492 26.20 -0.23 -2.80
CA PHE A 492 25.59 0.81 -3.63
C PHE A 492 24.72 1.78 -2.82
N ALA A 493 23.90 1.27 -1.89
CA ALA A 493 23.10 2.11 -1.00
C ALA A 493 23.94 2.99 -0.07
N ARG A 494 25.05 2.45 0.48
CA ARG A 494 26.00 3.23 1.30
C ARG A 494 26.70 4.31 0.47
N ILE A 495 27.12 3.98 -0.75
CA ILE A 495 27.70 4.94 -1.70
C ILE A 495 26.71 6.08 -1.99
N ASP A 496 25.47 5.76 -2.35
CA ASP A 496 24.44 6.78 -2.61
C ASP A 496 24.16 7.67 -1.38
N SER A 497 24.15 7.09 -0.18
CA SER A 497 23.99 7.83 1.08
C SER A 497 25.17 8.78 1.35
N MET A 498 26.41 8.33 1.11
CA MET A 498 27.60 9.17 1.26
C MET A 498 27.62 10.31 0.24
N ILE A 499 27.30 10.02 -1.03
CA ILE A 499 27.16 11.03 -2.08
C ILE A 499 26.09 12.06 -1.70
N TYR A 500 24.92 11.59 -1.23
CA TYR A 500 23.85 12.48 -0.78
C TYR A 500 24.29 13.38 0.36
N LYS A 501 25.01 12.86 1.36
CA LYS A 501 25.52 13.64 2.48
C LYS A 501 26.55 14.69 2.02
N LEU A 502 27.53 14.28 1.20
CA LEU A 502 28.52 15.17 0.61
C LEU A 502 27.86 16.32 -0.18
N LYS A 503 26.80 16.02 -0.93
CA LYS A 503 26.01 16.99 -1.69
C LYS A 503 25.20 17.92 -0.79
N LYS A 504 24.45 17.35 0.16
CA LYS A 504 23.56 18.08 1.07
C LYS A 504 24.32 19.09 1.93
N ASP A 505 25.46 18.67 2.45
CA ASP A 505 26.28 19.47 3.37
C ASP A 505 27.31 20.34 2.62
N SER A 506 27.27 20.35 1.27
CA SER A 506 28.18 21.10 0.40
C SER A 506 29.67 20.86 0.71
N LEU A 507 30.02 19.62 1.04
CA LEU A 507 31.36 19.25 1.54
C LEU A 507 32.41 19.14 0.43
N ILE A 508 31.99 18.98 -0.82
CA ILE A 508 32.88 18.91 -1.99
C ILE A 508 32.24 19.62 -3.19
N ALA A 509 33.05 19.88 -4.22
CA ALA A 509 32.59 20.58 -5.41
C ALA A 509 31.55 19.76 -6.21
N THR A 510 30.58 20.45 -6.82
CA THR A 510 29.48 19.80 -7.57
C THR A 510 29.96 18.92 -8.73
N ASN A 511 31.03 19.30 -9.41
CA ASN A 511 31.62 18.48 -10.47
C ASN A 511 32.15 17.15 -9.93
N GLU A 512 32.77 17.15 -8.75
CA GLU A 512 33.28 15.94 -8.09
C GLU A 512 32.11 15.02 -7.66
N ILE A 513 31.03 15.59 -7.12
CA ILE A 513 29.78 14.84 -6.82
C ILE A 513 29.24 14.15 -8.07
N ASN A 514 29.14 14.89 -9.18
CA ASN A 514 28.64 14.35 -10.44
C ASN A 514 29.52 13.20 -10.96
N THR A 515 30.85 13.29 -10.78
CA THR A 515 31.78 12.20 -11.12
C THR A 515 31.52 10.96 -10.29
N PHE A 516 31.31 11.10 -8.96
CA PHE A 516 30.98 9.95 -8.11
C PHE A 516 29.63 9.34 -8.45
N GLU A 517 28.61 10.15 -8.73
CA GLU A 517 27.29 9.65 -9.15
C GLU A 517 27.36 8.85 -10.45
N GLU A 518 28.10 9.36 -11.44
CA GLU A 518 28.25 8.69 -12.74
C GLU A 518 29.06 7.40 -12.64
N HIS A 519 30.14 7.41 -11.85
CA HIS A 519 30.92 6.22 -11.58
C HIS A 519 30.06 5.16 -10.87
N ASN A 520 29.28 5.56 -9.86
CA ASN A 520 28.37 4.66 -9.16
C ASN A 520 27.34 4.03 -10.12
N ARG A 521 26.68 4.85 -10.95
CA ARG A 521 25.72 4.38 -11.96
C ARG A 521 26.33 3.36 -12.93
N THR A 522 27.53 3.66 -13.43
CA THR A 522 28.22 2.79 -14.38
C THR A 522 28.57 1.44 -13.75
N LEU A 523 29.04 1.44 -12.49
CA LEU A 523 29.34 0.20 -11.78
C LEU A 523 28.09 -0.62 -11.50
N GLU A 524 26.99 0.02 -11.07
CA GLU A 524 25.72 -0.68 -10.82
C GLU A 524 25.17 -1.32 -12.10
N TYR A 525 25.14 -0.56 -13.21
CA TYR A 525 24.69 -1.06 -14.51
C TYR A 525 25.50 -2.28 -14.98
N ASN A 526 26.84 -2.16 -14.96
CA ASN A 526 27.72 -3.24 -15.40
C ASN A 526 27.59 -4.47 -14.49
N TYR A 527 27.46 -4.27 -13.17
CA TYR A 527 27.29 -5.36 -12.22
C TYR A 527 26.02 -6.14 -12.53
N ARG A 528 24.88 -5.45 -12.65
CA ARG A 528 23.57 -6.07 -12.89
C ARG A 528 23.56 -6.88 -14.19
N ASN A 529 24.06 -6.32 -15.29
CA ASN A 529 24.08 -7.01 -16.59
C ASN A 529 24.90 -8.30 -16.55
N ILE A 530 26.13 -8.24 -16.01
CA ILE A 530 27.01 -9.42 -15.94
C ILE A 530 26.42 -10.47 -14.99
N TYR A 531 25.82 -10.00 -13.90
CA TYR A 531 25.17 -10.86 -12.94
C TYR A 531 23.99 -11.61 -13.60
N GLU A 532 23.08 -10.91 -14.27
CA GLU A 532 21.95 -11.49 -15.02
C GLU A 532 22.39 -12.52 -16.08
N GLU A 533 23.48 -12.28 -16.78
CA GLU A 533 24.05 -13.26 -17.72
C GLU A 533 24.57 -14.50 -17.00
N LEU A 534 25.26 -14.34 -15.86
CA LEU A 534 25.74 -15.47 -15.04
C LEU A 534 24.56 -16.30 -14.49
N VAL A 535 23.48 -15.65 -14.05
CA VAL A 535 22.23 -16.31 -13.66
C VAL A 535 21.72 -17.23 -14.76
N TYR A 536 21.63 -16.67 -15.97
CA TYR A 536 21.12 -17.37 -17.13
C TYR A 536 21.97 -18.60 -17.46
N LEU A 537 23.30 -18.43 -17.50
CA LEU A 537 24.24 -19.52 -17.78
C LEU A 537 24.14 -20.66 -16.75
N ASN A 538 24.07 -20.32 -15.46
CA ASN A 538 23.89 -21.32 -14.39
C ASN A 538 22.57 -22.09 -14.53
N ARG A 539 21.47 -21.40 -14.89
CA ARG A 539 20.16 -22.05 -15.12
C ARG A 539 20.22 -23.04 -16.28
N GLU A 540 20.89 -22.69 -17.37
CA GLU A 540 21.05 -23.57 -18.52
C GLU A 540 21.92 -24.80 -18.17
N GLU A 541 22.96 -24.63 -17.35
CA GLU A 541 23.79 -25.74 -16.87
C GLU A 541 22.98 -26.74 -16.02
N LEU A 542 22.16 -26.23 -15.08
CA LEU A 542 21.29 -27.06 -14.25
C LEU A 542 20.23 -27.81 -15.06
N ARG A 543 19.65 -27.15 -16.08
CA ARG A 543 18.71 -27.78 -17.01
C ARG A 543 19.39 -28.92 -17.76
N ALA A 544 20.58 -28.68 -18.30
CA ALA A 544 21.37 -29.70 -18.99
C ALA A 544 21.70 -30.89 -18.08
N ALA A 545 22.08 -30.64 -16.82
CA ALA A 545 22.36 -31.68 -15.83
C ALA A 545 21.13 -32.52 -15.44
N SER A 546 19.92 -31.93 -15.52
CA SER A 546 18.66 -32.61 -15.19
C SER A 546 18.03 -33.38 -16.36
N SER A 547 18.41 -33.07 -17.61
CA SER A 547 17.91 -33.77 -18.79
C SER A 547 18.74 -35.01 -19.09
N THR A 548 18.13 -36.19 -19.00
CA THR A 548 18.77 -37.50 -19.27
C THR A 548 19.15 -37.76 -20.73
N GLY A 549 19.00 -36.77 -21.62
CA GLY A 549 19.35 -36.86 -23.04
C GLY A 549 20.40 -35.83 -23.41
N GLY A 550 21.66 -36.28 -23.57
CA GLY A 550 22.84 -35.44 -23.79
C GLY A 550 22.73 -34.45 -24.95
N LYS A 551 22.22 -33.26 -24.67
CA LYS A 551 22.38 -32.06 -25.50
C LYS A 551 23.45 -31.15 -24.88
N GLU A 552 24.08 -30.37 -25.77
CA GLU A 552 25.23 -29.50 -25.53
C GLU A 552 25.25 -28.87 -24.13
N THR A 553 26.28 -29.20 -23.36
CA THR A 553 26.57 -28.61 -22.06
C THR A 553 26.99 -27.16 -22.25
N VAL A 554 26.40 -26.25 -21.46
CA VAL A 554 26.92 -24.89 -21.25
C VAL A 554 28.43 -24.97 -20.96
N LYS A 555 29.24 -24.14 -21.60
CA LYS A 555 30.70 -24.18 -21.45
C LYS A 555 31.07 -23.62 -20.07
N PRO A 556 31.68 -24.41 -19.16
CA PRO A 556 32.12 -23.94 -17.84
C PRO A 556 33.01 -22.68 -17.90
N THR A 557 33.70 -22.48 -19.02
CA THR A 557 34.52 -21.30 -19.31
C THR A 557 33.73 -20.00 -19.33
N GLU A 558 32.49 -19.99 -19.80
CA GLU A 558 31.66 -18.77 -19.88
C GLU A 558 31.20 -18.32 -18.49
N ILE A 559 30.77 -19.26 -17.65
CA ILE A 559 30.41 -19.03 -16.24
C ILE A 559 31.60 -18.42 -15.50
N LYS A 560 32.77 -19.07 -15.57
CA LYS A 560 34.00 -18.58 -14.93
C LYS A 560 34.39 -17.16 -15.39
N THR A 561 34.24 -16.88 -16.68
CA THR A 561 34.53 -15.55 -17.23
C THR A 561 33.61 -14.48 -16.62
N LYS A 562 32.33 -14.79 -16.41
CA LYS A 562 31.38 -13.86 -15.77
C LYS A 562 31.66 -13.68 -14.29
N GLU A 563 32.05 -14.73 -13.58
CA GLU A 563 32.49 -14.65 -12.17
C GLU A 563 33.72 -13.73 -12.01
N GLU A 564 34.73 -13.88 -12.87
CA GLU A 564 35.91 -13.01 -12.88
C GLU A 564 35.55 -11.54 -13.18
N GLN A 565 34.61 -11.32 -14.11
CA GLN A 565 34.10 -9.98 -14.41
C GLN A 565 33.38 -9.36 -13.21
N LEU A 566 32.55 -10.12 -12.49
CA LEU A 566 31.88 -9.65 -11.27
C LEU A 566 32.90 -9.27 -10.20
N ALA A 567 33.85 -10.15 -9.88
CA ALA A 567 34.87 -9.88 -8.87
C ALA A 567 35.68 -8.58 -9.15
N ALA A 568 35.96 -8.32 -10.44
CA ALA A 568 36.61 -7.08 -10.86
C ALA A 568 35.73 -5.83 -10.61
N ILE A 569 34.41 -5.92 -10.80
CA ILE A 569 33.48 -4.82 -10.50
C ILE A 569 33.34 -4.63 -8.98
N GLU A 570 33.28 -5.71 -8.19
CA GLU A 570 33.20 -5.62 -6.72
C GLU A 570 34.39 -4.87 -6.12
N THR A 571 35.59 -5.13 -6.64
CA THR A 571 36.81 -4.40 -6.25
C THR A 571 36.70 -2.90 -6.55
N LYS A 572 36.08 -2.51 -7.67
CA LYS A 572 35.83 -1.11 -8.02
C LYS A 572 34.79 -0.46 -7.11
N ILE A 573 33.73 -1.18 -6.75
CA ILE A 573 32.71 -0.73 -5.79
C ILE A 573 33.35 -0.45 -4.43
N GLN A 574 34.16 -1.39 -3.90
CA GLN A 574 34.86 -1.21 -2.63
C GLN A 574 35.82 -0.02 -2.65
N THR A 575 36.47 0.22 -3.79
CA THR A 575 37.36 1.38 -3.97
C THR A 575 36.58 2.69 -3.94
N LEU A 576 35.47 2.77 -4.69
CA LEU A 576 34.58 3.93 -4.68
C LEU A 576 34.02 4.22 -3.29
N GLU A 577 33.61 3.18 -2.55
CA GLU A 577 33.13 3.31 -1.18
C GLU A 577 34.20 3.88 -0.24
N ARG A 578 35.45 3.39 -0.35
CA ARG A 578 36.59 3.87 0.45
C ARG A 578 36.94 5.33 0.15
N ASP A 579 36.91 5.72 -1.12
CA ASP A 579 37.22 7.07 -1.56
C ASP A 579 36.19 8.08 -1.03
N LEU A 580 34.90 7.74 -1.14
CA LEU A 580 33.80 8.55 -0.59
C LEU A 580 33.87 8.66 0.94
N SER A 581 34.16 7.55 1.63
CA SER A 581 34.33 7.57 3.09
C SER A 581 35.48 8.46 3.53
N THR A 582 36.59 8.42 2.80
CA THR A 582 37.77 9.27 3.04
C THR A 582 37.41 10.75 2.84
N LYS A 583 36.72 11.07 1.73
CA LYS A 583 36.24 12.43 1.44
C LYS A 583 35.30 12.95 2.50
N LEU A 584 34.37 12.12 2.97
CA LEU A 584 33.43 12.52 4.02
C LEU A 584 34.18 12.86 5.32
N LYS A 585 35.11 11.99 5.77
CA LYS A 585 35.92 12.22 6.98
C LYS A 585 36.77 13.48 6.90
N GLN A 586 37.39 13.74 5.74
CA GLN A 586 38.24 14.92 5.53
C GLN A 586 37.46 16.23 5.67
N ASN A 587 36.17 16.25 5.31
CA ASN A 587 35.37 17.48 5.28
C ASN A 587 34.46 17.65 6.50
N THR A 588 34.21 16.62 7.31
CA THR A 588 33.47 16.76 8.58
C THR A 588 34.32 17.12 9.79
N ASN A 589 35.65 17.05 9.67
CA ASN A 589 36.59 17.40 10.75
C ASN A 589 37.16 18.83 10.63
N ASN A 590 36.75 19.57 9.61
CA ASN A 590 36.99 21.00 9.42
C ASN A 590 35.70 21.75 9.72
#